data_AF-A0A3D3ZZ04-F1
#
_entry.id   AF-A0A3D3ZZ04-F1
#
_cell.length_a   1.000
_cell.length_b   1.000
_cell.length_c   1.000
_cell.angle_alpha   90.00
_cell.angle_beta   90.00
_cell.angle_gamma   90.00
#
_symmetry.space_group_name_H-M   'P 1'
#
loop_
_entity.id
_entity.type
_entity.pdbx_description
1 polymer ?
#
loop_
_entity_poly.entity_id
_entity_poly.type
_entity_poly.pdbx_seq_one_letter_code
_entity_poly.pdbx_strand_id
1 'polypeptide(L)'
;MSKKTFSAAPKPKQLTDDQILAFEQGGAGHDTSSPAKSKPVPVEATKRLSLDLPESMHTRFKTACSATGRKMVSEVQAFIEQRTKELEDKAGITRK
;
A
#
# COMPACT_ATOMS: atom_id res chain seq x y z
N MET A 1 -21.98 -52.45 -13.66
CA MET A 1 -21.12 -51.28 -13.41
C MET A 1 -21.76 -50.05 -14.04
N SER A 2 -22.63 -49.36 -13.31
CA SER A 2 -23.41 -48.22 -13.82
C SER A 2 -22.58 -46.95 -13.77
N LYS A 3 -22.23 -46.40 -14.94
CA LYS A 3 -21.50 -45.11 -15.06
C LYS A 3 -22.46 -43.97 -14.72
N LYS A 4 -22.18 -43.22 -13.66
CA LYS A 4 -22.90 -41.98 -13.32
C LYS A 4 -22.45 -40.86 -14.26
N THR A 5 -23.37 -40.32 -15.05
CA THR A 5 -23.13 -39.18 -15.94
C THR A 5 -23.29 -37.89 -15.14
N PHE A 6 -22.23 -37.08 -15.02
CA PHE A 6 -22.31 -35.74 -14.43
C PHE A 6 -22.77 -34.74 -15.49
N SER A 7 -23.90 -34.07 -15.25
CA SER A 7 -24.38 -32.98 -16.09
C SER A 7 -23.44 -31.78 -16.01
N ALA A 8 -23.05 -31.23 -17.16
CA ALA A 8 -22.23 -30.02 -17.22
C ALA A 8 -22.97 -28.82 -16.62
N ALA A 9 -22.26 -28.01 -15.82
CA ALA A 9 -22.81 -26.82 -15.18
C ALA A 9 -23.34 -25.81 -16.23
N PRO A 10 -24.47 -25.14 -15.98
CA PRO A 10 -24.99 -24.12 -16.88
C PRO A 10 -23.96 -23.01 -17.08
N LYS A 11 -23.69 -22.64 -18.33
CA LYS A 11 -22.78 -21.53 -18.64
C LYS A 11 -23.42 -20.21 -18.14
N PRO A 12 -22.65 -19.33 -17.48
CA PRO A 12 -23.17 -18.04 -17.03
C PRO A 12 -23.65 -17.22 -18.24
N LYS A 13 -24.78 -16.53 -18.08
CA LYS A 13 -25.27 -15.59 -19.10
C LYS A 13 -24.24 -14.49 -19.28
N GLN A 14 -23.91 -14.20 -20.53
CA GLN A 14 -23.08 -13.04 -20.85
C GLN A 14 -23.89 -11.78 -20.57
N LEU A 15 -23.29 -10.82 -19.87
CA LEU A 15 -23.90 -9.53 -19.60
C LEU A 15 -24.01 -8.75 -20.91
N THR A 16 -25.07 -7.97 -21.04
CA THR A 16 -25.29 -7.09 -22.20
C THR A 16 -24.40 -5.84 -22.08
N ASP A 17 -24.06 -5.23 -23.21
CA ASP A 17 -23.20 -4.04 -23.26
C ASP A 17 -23.72 -2.90 -22.36
N ASP A 18 -25.05 -2.74 -22.26
CA ASP A 18 -25.67 -1.74 -21.36
C ASP A 18 -25.35 -1.99 -19.87
N GLN A 19 -25.24 -3.25 -19.45
CA GLN A 19 -24.91 -3.61 -18.06
C GLN A 19 -23.42 -3.36 -17.77
N ILE A 20 -22.58 -3.52 -18.80
CA ILE A 20 -21.14 -3.24 -18.72
C ILE A 20 -20.94 -1.72 -18.60
N LEU A 21 -21.59 -0.94 -19.46
CA LEU A 21 -21.52 0.52 -19.45
C LEU A 21 -22.04 1.11 -18.12
N ALA A 22 -23.14 0.59 -17.60
CA ALA A 22 -23.68 1.01 -16.31
C ALA A 22 -22.72 0.73 -15.14
N PHE A 23 -22.00 -0.39 -15.18
CA PHE A 23 -20.99 -0.72 -14.18
C PHE A 23 -19.77 0.20 -14.27
N GLU A 24 -19.28 0.48 -15.48
CA GLU A 24 -18.17 1.41 -15.72
C GLU A 24 -18.51 2.83 -15.28
N GLN A 25 -19.75 3.29 -15.52
CA GLN A 25 -20.22 4.59 -15.05
C GLN A 25 -20.47 4.65 -13.54
N GLY A 26 -20.95 3.55 -12.93
CA GLY A 26 -21.25 3.48 -11.50
C GLY A 26 -20.04 3.35 -10.58
N GLY A 27 -18.84 3.15 -11.14
CA GLY A 27 -17.60 2.91 -10.39
C GLY A 27 -16.91 4.15 -9.80
N ALA A 28 -17.48 5.35 -9.99
CA ALA A 28 -16.97 6.56 -9.34
C ALA A 28 -17.40 6.56 -7.86
N GLY A 29 -16.50 6.09 -6.98
CA GLY A 29 -16.71 6.10 -5.53
C GLY A 29 -17.16 7.47 -5.02
N HIS A 30 -18.13 7.48 -4.11
CA HIS A 30 -18.75 8.68 -3.52
C HIS A 30 -17.86 9.37 -2.46
N ASP A 31 -16.54 9.32 -2.62
CA ASP A 31 -15.60 9.92 -1.68
C ASP A 31 -15.52 11.44 -1.92
N THR A 32 -16.39 12.20 -1.25
CA THR A 32 -16.51 13.67 -1.41
C THR A 32 -15.56 14.49 -0.53
N SER A 33 -14.66 13.85 0.22
CA SER A 33 -13.64 14.55 1.00
C SER A 33 -12.44 14.90 0.12
N SER A 34 -12.51 16.00 -0.63
CA SER A 34 -11.29 16.62 -1.18
C SER A 34 -10.43 17.15 -0.03
N PRO A 35 -9.19 16.65 0.19
CA PRO A 35 -8.32 17.22 1.19
C PRO A 35 -7.89 18.63 0.74
N ALA A 36 -7.96 19.58 1.66
CA ALA A 36 -7.51 20.96 1.45
C ALA A 36 -6.08 20.97 0.90
N LYS A 37 -5.85 21.71 -0.18
CA LYS A 37 -4.53 21.88 -0.81
C LYS A 37 -3.56 22.49 0.20
N SER A 38 -2.68 21.67 0.77
CA SER A 38 -1.55 22.12 1.57
C SER A 38 -0.54 22.86 0.68
N LYS A 39 0.05 23.94 1.21
CA LYS A 39 1.07 24.74 0.52
C LYS A 39 2.22 23.83 0.08
N PRO A 40 2.79 24.01 -1.13
CA PRO A 40 3.89 23.20 -1.61
C PRO A 40 5.13 23.49 -0.77
N VAL A 41 5.43 22.59 0.16
CA VAL A 41 6.75 22.51 0.80
C VAL A 41 7.73 22.07 -0.30
N PRO A 42 8.95 22.63 -0.41
CA PRO A 42 9.94 22.13 -1.35
C PRO A 42 10.16 20.64 -1.09
N VAL A 43 9.66 19.79 -1.99
CA VAL A 43 9.81 18.34 -1.87
C VAL A 43 11.17 18.00 -2.46
N GLU A 44 12.12 17.64 -1.60
CA GLU A 44 13.40 17.12 -2.07
C GLU A 44 13.18 15.88 -2.95
N ALA A 45 14.08 15.68 -3.93
CA ALA A 45 14.00 14.52 -4.81
C ALA A 45 14.19 13.22 -4.01
N THR A 46 13.20 12.33 -4.05
CA THR A 46 13.25 11.06 -3.34
C THR A 46 14.12 10.05 -4.09
N LYS A 47 15.01 9.35 -3.37
CA LYS A 47 15.74 8.18 -3.87
C LYS A 47 15.18 6.89 -3.25
N ARG A 48 15.14 5.81 -4.03
CA ARG A 48 14.69 4.49 -3.57
C ARG A 48 15.76 3.84 -2.68
N LEU A 49 15.36 3.37 -1.50
CA LEU A 49 16.17 2.52 -0.64
C LEU A 49 15.78 1.04 -0.87
N SER A 50 16.76 0.22 -1.29
CA SER A 50 16.60 -1.23 -1.41
C SER A 50 17.39 -1.91 -0.30
N LEU A 51 16.75 -2.80 0.46
CA LEU A 51 17.33 -3.49 1.61
C LEU A 51 16.85 -4.94 1.66
N ASP A 52 17.76 -5.86 2.01
CA ASP A 52 17.44 -7.25 2.25
C ASP A 52 17.24 -7.48 3.74
N LEU A 53 16.13 -8.16 4.09
CA LEU A 53 15.76 -8.47 5.47
C LEU A 53 15.41 -9.95 5.58
N PRO A 54 15.67 -10.60 6.73
CA PRO A 54 15.09 -11.91 7.01
C PRO A 54 13.58 -11.87 6.84
N GLU A 55 13.03 -12.88 6.17
CA GLU A 55 11.59 -12.96 5.86
C GLU A 55 10.73 -12.81 7.12
N SER A 56 11.10 -13.50 8.20
CA SER A 56 10.40 -13.44 9.47
C SER A 56 10.34 -12.03 10.07
N MET A 57 11.41 -11.24 9.89
CA MET A 57 11.46 -9.86 10.36
C MET A 57 10.57 -8.95 9.51
N HIS A 58 10.68 -9.04 8.18
CA HIS A 58 9.86 -8.26 7.27
C HIS A 58 8.36 -8.55 7.47
N THR A 59 7.97 -9.82 7.58
CA THR A 59 6.58 -10.23 7.79
C THR A 59 6.03 -9.70 9.11
N ARG A 60 6.79 -9.80 10.21
CA ARG A 60 6.38 -9.25 11.51
C ARG A 60 6.20 -7.72 11.44
N PHE A 61 7.18 -7.02 10.86
CA PHE A 61 7.13 -5.56 10.75
C PHE A 61 5.97 -5.07 9.88
N LYS A 62 5.80 -5.68 8.69
CA LYS A 62 4.70 -5.35 7.78
C LYS A 62 3.34 -5.61 8.43
N THR A 63 3.19 -6.73 9.14
CA THR A 63 1.95 -7.06 9.87
C THR A 63 1.64 -6.02 10.94
N ALA A 64 2.64 -5.60 11.73
CA ALA A 64 2.48 -4.58 12.76
C ALA A 64 2.08 -3.21 12.16
N CYS A 65 2.72 -2.81 11.05
CA CYS A 65 2.36 -1.59 10.33
C CYS A 65 0.91 -1.65 9.83
N SER A 66 0.50 -2.78 9.23
CA SER A 66 -0.86 -2.99 8.76
C SER A 66 -1.88 -2.95 9.90
N ALA A 67 -1.60 -3.61 11.02
CA ALA A 67 -2.48 -3.66 12.19
C ALA A 67 -2.70 -2.29 12.84
N THR A 68 -1.77 -1.36 12.66
CA THR A 68 -1.81 0.00 13.23
C THR A 68 -2.21 1.07 12.21
N GLY A 69 -2.54 0.69 10.97
CA GLY A 69 -2.90 1.62 9.90
C GLY A 69 -1.73 2.50 9.43
N ARG A 70 -0.49 2.08 9.67
CA ARG A 70 0.72 2.84 9.35
C ARG A 70 1.37 2.33 8.08
N LYS A 71 1.90 3.24 7.26
CA LYS A 71 2.67 2.88 6.07
C LYS A 71 4.07 2.46 6.49
N MET A 72 4.51 1.29 6.02
CA MET A 72 5.83 0.75 6.33
C MET A 72 6.97 1.73 6.01
N VAL A 73 6.87 2.45 4.88
CA VAL A 73 7.86 3.46 4.46
C VAL A 73 7.96 4.61 5.48
N SER A 74 6.84 5.07 6.03
CA SER A 74 6.81 6.15 7.01
C SER A 74 7.47 5.75 8.33
N GLU A 75 7.27 4.52 8.78
CA GLU A 75 7.92 3.99 9.98
C GLU A 75 9.44 3.82 9.79
N VAL A 76 9.87 3.33 8.61
CA VAL A 76 11.30 3.24 8.27
C VAL A 76 11.93 4.63 8.21
N GLN A 77 11.26 5.61 7.61
CA GLN A 77 11.75 6.99 7.55
C GLN A 77 11.92 7.59 8.95
N ALA A 78 10.90 7.46 9.81
CA ALA A 78 10.97 7.97 11.18
C ALA A 78 12.11 7.32 11.98
N PHE A 79 12.30 6.01 11.81
CA PHE A 79 13.42 5.29 12.42
C PHE A 79 14.78 5.81 11.94
N ILE A 80 14.95 6.01 10.63
CA ILE A 80 16.19 6.55 10.05
C ILE A 80 16.46 7.95 10.60
N GLU A 81 15.47 8.85 10.59
CA GLU A 81 15.62 10.22 11.10
C GLU A 81 16.04 10.25 12.57
N GLN A 82 15.40 9.43 13.41
CA GLN A 82 15.76 9.33 14.83
C GLN A 82 17.19 8.79 15.00
N ARG A 83 17.51 7.68 14.33
CA ARG A 83 18.83 7.04 14.46
C ARG A 83 19.95 7.88 13.87
N THR A 84 19.68 8.69 12.85
CA THR A 84 20.65 9.65 12.32
C THR A 84 21.03 10.68 13.37
N LYS A 85 20.07 11.30 14.08
CA LYS A 85 20.37 12.24 15.17
C LYS A 85 21.24 11.59 16.25
N GLU A 86 20.85 10.40 16.69
CA GLU A 86 21.59 9.65 17.71
C GLU A 86 23.02 9.27 17.26
N LEU A 87 23.27 9.11 15.96
CA LEU A 87 24.59 8.83 15.40
C LEU A 87 25.41 10.11 15.22
N GLU A 88 24.79 11.19 14.77
CA GLU A 88 25.40 12.51 14.62
C GLU A 88 25.90 13.03 15.97
N ASP A 89 25.07 12.93 17.03
CA ASP A 89 25.44 13.29 18.40
C ASP A 89 26.65 12.49 18.89
N LYS A 90 26.66 11.17 18.66
CA LYS A 90 27.78 10.29 19.03
C LYS A 90 29.05 10.58 18.25
N ALA A 91 28.92 10.99 17.00
CA ALA A 91 30.05 11.33 16.14
C ALA A 91 30.54 12.78 16.37
N GLY A 92 29.85 13.59 17.17
CA GLY A 92 30.15 15.01 17.33
C GLY A 92 29.86 15.84 16.07
N ILE A 93 28.99 15.35 15.18
CA ILE A 93 28.60 16.03 13.95
C ILE A 93 27.36 16.86 14.26
N THR A 94 27.47 18.19 14.21
CA THR A 94 26.31 19.08 14.33
C THR A 94 25.98 19.64 12.96
N ARG A 95 24.85 19.23 12.38
CA ARG A 95 24.30 19.89 11.20
C ARG A 95 23.56 21.15 11.65
N LYS A 96 24.00 22.32 11.19
CA LYS A 96 23.35 23.62 11.42
C LYS A 96 22.04 23.74 10.63
#